data_AF-A0A535LUD0-F1
#
_entry.id   AF-A0A535LUD0-F1
#
_cell.length_a   1.000
_cell.length_b   1.000
_cell.length_c   1.000
_cell.angle_alpha   90.00
_cell.angle_beta   90.00
_cell.angle_gamma   90.00
#
_symmetry.space_group_name_H-M   'P 1'
#
loop_
_entity.id
_entity.type
_entity.pdbx_description
1 polymer ?
#
loop_
_entity_poly.entity_id
_entity_poly.type
_entity_poly.pdbx_seq_one_letter_code
_entity_poly.pdbx_strand_id
1 'polypeptide(L)'
;MPRQETLGQRIRRIRQQRGMSLAKVSGGDFSRAFLNQVELGRSQPSTRVLRVIAGRLGTEVDYLLEGRLPSLDRELALERARVLLARGQARRALAALDDAMGAADWPMSTDARLCQAEVLRALGRSAEADEIVSAERKVIAARGDAHRLERLRAVERGQAFSVGRGDPEAAIRAHLRLADRAMRAARGYDALEHYRAARVLLEASAR
;
A
#
# COMPACT_ATOMS: atom_id res chain seq x y z
N MET A 1 29.24 -3.54 2.46
CA MET A 1 27.91 -3.04 2.10
C MET A 1 27.43 -3.78 0.87
N PRO A 2 26.30 -4.51 0.88
CA PRO A 2 25.79 -5.12 -0.34
C PRO A 2 25.45 -3.99 -1.34
N ARG A 3 25.98 -4.09 -2.58
CA ARG A 3 25.66 -3.13 -3.65
C ARG A 3 24.15 -3.16 -3.88
N GLN A 4 23.52 -1.98 -3.82
CA GLN A 4 22.10 -1.81 -4.13
C GLN A 4 21.83 -2.35 -5.55
N GLU A 5 20.79 -3.17 -5.69
CA GLU A 5 20.38 -3.76 -6.97
C GLU A 5 20.15 -2.66 -8.03
N THR A 6 20.76 -2.77 -9.20
CA THR A 6 20.55 -1.81 -10.30
C THR A 6 19.17 -2.01 -10.95
N LEU A 7 18.68 -1.00 -11.68
CA LEU A 7 17.43 -1.09 -12.44
C LEU A 7 17.39 -2.33 -13.35
N GLY A 8 18.48 -2.59 -14.08
CA GLY A 8 18.58 -3.75 -14.97
C GLY A 8 18.48 -5.09 -14.23
N GLN A 9 19.19 -5.21 -13.11
CA GLN A 9 19.14 -6.39 -12.25
C GLN A 9 17.72 -6.61 -11.69
N ARG A 10 17.04 -5.54 -11.28
CA ARG A 10 15.67 -5.59 -10.77
C ARG A 10 14.66 -6.03 -11.81
N ILE A 11 14.72 -5.47 -13.02
CA ILE A 11 13.89 -5.88 -14.17
C ILE A 11 14.09 -7.38 -14.42
N ARG A 12 15.34 -7.83 -14.51
CA ARG A 12 15.68 -9.24 -14.75
C ARG A 12 15.11 -10.15 -13.67
N ARG A 13 15.29 -9.79 -12.40
CA ARG A 13 14.80 -10.59 -11.27
C ARG A 13 13.28 -10.73 -11.30
N ILE A 14 12.53 -9.65 -11.44
CA ILE A 14 11.05 -9.69 -11.48
C ILE A 14 10.58 -10.54 -12.67
N ARG A 15 11.19 -10.34 -13.85
CA ARG A 15 10.87 -11.11 -15.05
C ARG A 15 11.06 -12.61 -14.81
N GLN A 16 12.19 -13.02 -14.23
CA GLN A 16 12.50 -14.42 -13.93
C GLN A 16 11.55 -15.00 -12.87
N GLN A 17 11.27 -14.27 -11.79
CA GLN A 17 10.32 -14.69 -10.76
C GLN A 17 8.92 -14.95 -11.32
N ARG A 18 8.54 -14.24 -12.39
CA ARG A 18 7.24 -14.41 -13.08
C ARG A 18 7.30 -15.39 -14.26
N GLY A 19 8.41 -16.08 -14.47
CA GLY A 19 8.57 -17.03 -15.59
C GLY A 19 8.45 -16.38 -16.98
N MET A 20 8.67 -15.07 -17.09
CA MET A 20 8.47 -14.34 -18.34
C MET A 20 9.73 -14.37 -19.21
N SER A 21 9.56 -14.60 -20.52
CA SER A 21 10.65 -14.48 -21.48
C SER A 21 10.94 -13.01 -21.82
N LEU A 22 12.14 -12.71 -22.36
CA LEU A 22 12.43 -11.38 -22.90
C LEU A 22 11.40 -10.98 -23.96
N ALA A 23 10.96 -11.92 -24.80
CA ALA A 23 9.97 -11.66 -25.85
C ALA A 23 8.60 -11.27 -25.26
N LYS A 24 8.20 -11.91 -24.16
CA LYS A 24 6.94 -11.61 -23.45
C LYS A 24 6.92 -10.19 -22.91
N VAL A 25 8.04 -9.72 -22.36
CA VAL A 25 8.16 -8.35 -21.82
C VAL A 25 8.39 -7.31 -22.93
N SER A 26 9.08 -7.68 -24.00
CA SER A 26 9.32 -6.81 -25.17
C SER A 26 8.08 -6.57 -26.01
N GLY A 27 7.24 -7.60 -26.21
CA GLY A 27 5.89 -7.54 -26.81
C GLY A 27 5.71 -6.58 -27.99
N GLY A 28 6.71 -6.43 -28.86
CA GLY A 28 6.69 -5.54 -30.03
C GLY A 28 7.12 -4.08 -29.80
N ASP A 29 6.99 -3.53 -28.59
CA ASP A 29 7.32 -2.11 -28.30
C ASP A 29 8.82 -1.80 -28.38
N PHE A 30 9.67 -2.81 -28.15
CA PHE A 30 11.13 -2.71 -28.26
C PHE A 30 11.72 -4.09 -28.48
N SER A 31 12.96 -4.15 -28.96
CA SER A 31 13.59 -5.42 -29.30
C SER A 31 13.97 -6.24 -28.05
N ARG A 32 14.00 -7.57 -28.20
CA ARG A 32 14.52 -8.49 -27.17
C ARG A 32 15.97 -8.18 -26.81
N ALA A 33 16.76 -7.81 -27.83
CA ALA A 33 18.17 -7.45 -27.66
C ALA A 33 18.31 -6.19 -26.80
N PHE A 34 17.47 -5.18 -27.04
CA PHE A 34 17.45 -3.96 -26.24
C PHE A 34 17.09 -4.25 -24.77
N LEU A 35 16.04 -5.04 -24.51
CA LEU A 35 15.70 -5.42 -23.13
C LEU A 35 16.85 -6.17 -22.43
N ASN A 36 17.55 -7.05 -23.16
CA ASN A 36 18.72 -7.73 -22.62
C ASN A 36 19.86 -6.75 -22.28
N GLN A 37 20.11 -5.73 -23.11
CA GLN A 37 21.10 -4.69 -22.79
C GLN A 37 20.69 -3.88 -21.55
N VAL A 38 19.40 -3.56 -21.41
CA VAL A 38 18.86 -2.89 -20.21
C VAL A 38 19.07 -3.76 -18.96
N GLU A 39 18.72 -5.06 -19.02
CA GLU A 39 18.91 -6.00 -17.89
C GLU A 39 20.38 -6.15 -17.48
N LEU A 40 21.32 -5.99 -18.43
CA LEU A 40 22.76 -6.01 -18.19
C LEU A 40 23.33 -4.64 -17.76
N GLY A 41 22.49 -3.60 -17.66
CA GLY A 41 22.91 -2.24 -17.31
C GLY A 41 23.70 -1.52 -18.40
N ARG A 42 23.65 -2.02 -19.64
CA ARG A 42 24.39 -1.49 -20.80
C ARG A 42 23.59 -0.49 -21.62
N SER A 43 22.30 -0.34 -21.34
CA SER A 43 21.43 0.63 -22.01
C SER A 43 20.42 1.20 -21.03
N GLN A 44 20.13 2.49 -21.16
CA GLN A 44 19.14 3.17 -20.33
C GLN A 44 17.81 3.28 -21.08
N PRO A 45 16.71 2.73 -20.56
CA PRO A 45 15.40 2.88 -21.18
C PRO A 45 14.88 4.30 -21.03
N SER A 46 14.14 4.79 -22.03
CA SER A 46 13.37 6.03 -21.89
C SER A 46 12.21 5.83 -20.91
N THR A 47 11.69 6.93 -20.35
CA THR A 47 10.54 6.87 -19.42
C THR A 47 9.32 6.17 -20.02
N ARG A 48 9.08 6.35 -21.34
CA ARG A 48 8.00 5.65 -22.06
C ARG A 48 8.20 4.14 -22.05
N VAL A 49 9.40 3.67 -22.40
CA VAL A 49 9.74 2.25 -22.42
C VAL A 49 9.67 1.67 -21.00
N LEU A 50 10.16 2.40 -20.01
CA LEU A 50 10.17 1.96 -18.63
C LEU A 50 8.74 1.77 -18.08
N ARG A 51 7.79 2.63 -18.45
CA ARG A 51 6.35 2.43 -18.16
C ARG A 51 5.80 1.14 -18.78
N VAL A 52 6.17 0.83 -20.02
CA VAL A 52 5.74 -0.42 -20.70
C VAL A 52 6.32 -1.64 -19.98
N ILE A 53 7.61 -1.61 -19.61
CA ILE A 53 8.27 -2.67 -18.84
C ILE A 53 7.55 -2.85 -17.50
N ALA A 54 7.34 -1.77 -16.75
CA ALA A 54 6.67 -1.79 -15.44
C ALA A 54 5.26 -2.40 -15.53
N GLY A 55 4.44 -1.95 -16.49
CA GLY A 55 3.10 -2.48 -16.72
C GLY A 55 3.08 -3.98 -17.03
N ARG A 56 3.97 -4.45 -17.91
CA ARG A 56 4.06 -5.89 -18.25
C ARG A 56 4.59 -6.74 -17.11
N LEU A 57 5.53 -6.20 -16.35
CA LEU A 57 6.05 -6.82 -15.13
C LEU A 57 5.12 -6.59 -13.94
N GLY A 58 3.94 -5.99 -14.11
CA GLY A 58 2.97 -5.67 -13.05
C GLY A 58 3.62 -5.07 -11.80
N THR A 59 4.42 -4.04 -12.00
CA THR A 59 5.12 -3.27 -10.96
C THR A 59 5.10 -1.78 -11.32
N GLU A 60 5.65 -0.94 -10.46
CA GLU A 60 5.72 0.51 -10.65
C GLU A 60 7.08 0.95 -11.21
N VAL A 61 7.08 2.06 -11.96
CA VAL A 61 8.32 2.65 -12.50
C VAL A 61 9.29 3.03 -11.38
N ASP A 62 8.76 3.59 -10.30
CA ASP A 62 9.57 4.01 -9.14
C ASP A 62 10.24 2.82 -8.46
N TYR A 63 9.56 1.67 -8.41
CA TYR A 63 10.19 0.44 -7.94
C TYR A 63 11.33 -0.01 -8.84
N LEU A 64 11.18 0.09 -10.16
CA LEU A 64 12.27 -0.25 -11.09
C LEU A 64 13.47 0.69 -10.94
N LEU A 65 13.26 1.98 -10.71
CA LEU A 65 14.32 2.99 -10.56
C LEU A 65 15.00 2.90 -9.19
N GLU A 66 14.22 3.00 -8.11
CA GLU A 66 14.72 3.30 -6.77
C GLU A 66 14.69 2.09 -5.83
N GLY A 67 13.86 1.09 -6.16
CA GLY A 67 13.69 -0.13 -5.37
C GLY A 67 12.73 0.06 -4.23
N ARG A 68 12.05 1.21 -4.22
CA ARG A 68 10.96 1.57 -3.32
C ARG A 68 9.65 1.43 -4.07
N LEU A 69 8.65 0.86 -3.43
CA LEU A 69 7.28 0.90 -3.92
C LEU A 69 6.62 2.04 -3.14
N PRO A 70 6.39 3.22 -3.75
CA PRO A 70 5.70 4.32 -3.07
C PRO A 70 4.35 3.89 -2.50
N SER A 71 3.65 2.96 -3.16
CA SER A 71 2.44 2.32 -2.63
C SER A 71 2.70 1.58 -1.30
N LEU A 72 3.76 0.79 -1.21
CA LEU A 72 4.12 0.05 0.01
C LEU A 72 4.56 0.98 1.14
N ASP A 73 5.34 2.03 0.86
CA ASP A 73 5.77 2.99 1.87
C ASP A 73 4.56 3.74 2.47
N ARG A 74 3.56 4.08 1.64
CA ARG A 74 2.29 4.67 2.07
C ARG A 74 1.43 3.70 2.88
N GLU A 75 1.33 2.44 2.45
CA GLU A 75 0.66 1.37 3.22
C GLU A 75 1.32 1.22 4.60
N LEU A 76 2.66 1.24 4.66
CA LEU A 76 3.42 1.18 5.92
C LEU A 76 3.18 2.40 6.81
N ALA A 77 3.18 3.60 6.25
CA ALA A 77 2.89 4.83 6.98
C ALA A 77 1.48 4.78 7.61
N LEU A 78 0.49 4.31 6.85
CA LEU A 78 -0.88 4.14 7.33
C LEU A 78 -0.99 3.13 8.48
N GLU A 79 -0.41 1.94 8.33
CA GLU A 79 -0.48 0.93 9.39
C GLU A 79 0.27 1.37 10.64
N ARG A 80 1.41 2.05 10.47
CA ARG A 80 2.14 2.66 11.58
C ARG A 80 1.28 3.69 12.32
N ALA A 81 0.56 4.54 11.61
CA ALA A 81 -0.35 5.51 12.21
C ALA A 81 -1.48 4.83 13.02
N ARG A 82 -2.08 3.77 12.47
CA ARG A 82 -3.13 2.98 13.15
C ARG A 82 -2.62 2.37 14.45
N VAL A 83 -1.42 1.79 14.44
CA VAL A 83 -0.78 1.23 15.64
C VAL A 83 -0.50 2.32 16.68
N LEU A 84 0.05 3.46 16.26
CA LEU A 84 0.33 4.59 17.16
C LEU A 84 -0.96 5.13 17.79
N LEU A 85 -2.02 5.27 17.01
CA LEU A 85 -3.32 5.73 17.50
C LEU A 85 -3.90 4.76 18.54
N ALA A 86 -3.86 3.46 18.25
CA ALA A 86 -4.38 2.44 19.16
C ALA A 86 -3.57 2.33 20.47
N ARG A 87 -2.32 2.80 20.48
CA ARG A 87 -1.50 2.99 21.69
C ARG A 87 -1.74 4.33 22.41
N GLY A 88 -2.74 5.11 21.99
CA GLY A 88 -3.05 6.43 22.53
C GLY A 88 -2.09 7.54 22.07
N GLN A 89 -1.18 7.28 21.13
CA GLN A 89 -0.16 8.23 20.69
C GLN A 89 -0.64 9.09 19.51
N ALA A 90 -1.80 9.73 19.64
CA ALA A 90 -2.49 10.40 18.53
C ALA A 90 -1.65 11.45 17.79
N ARG A 91 -0.83 12.25 18.50
CA ARG A 91 0.07 13.24 17.86
C ARG A 91 1.12 12.58 16.95
N ARG A 92 1.69 11.44 17.38
CA ARG A 92 2.65 10.69 16.58
C ARG A 92 1.98 9.96 15.43
N ALA A 93 0.75 9.49 15.63
CA ALA A 93 -0.06 8.91 14.57
C ALA A 93 -0.33 9.93 13.45
N LEU A 94 -0.65 11.19 13.80
CA LEU A 94 -0.86 12.25 12.81
C LEU A 94 0.39 12.49 11.97
N ALA A 95 1.57 12.61 12.60
CA ALA A 95 2.83 12.78 11.88
C ALA A 95 3.20 11.58 11.00
N ALA A 96 2.85 10.36 11.42
CA ALA A 96 3.07 9.16 10.61
C ALA A 96 2.15 9.07 9.38
N LEU A 97 1.05 9.84 9.34
CA LEU A 97 0.14 9.86 8.19
C LEU A 97 0.62 10.73 7.03
N ASP A 98 1.60 11.62 7.23
CA ASP A 98 2.05 12.57 6.19
C ASP A 98 2.39 11.86 4.87
N ASP A 99 3.16 10.77 4.95
CA ASP A 99 3.51 9.96 3.78
C ASP A 99 2.28 9.26 3.17
N ALA A 100 1.39 8.71 4.02
CA ALA A 100 0.18 8.01 3.57
C ALA A 100 -0.82 8.93 2.84
N MET A 101 -0.89 10.20 3.24
CA MET A 101 -1.77 11.21 2.65
C MET A 101 -1.37 11.61 1.23
N GLY A 102 -0.15 11.28 0.79
CA GLY A 102 0.28 11.46 -0.60
C GLY A 102 -0.36 10.49 -1.60
N ALA A 103 -1.15 9.51 -1.15
CA ALA A 103 -1.89 8.62 -2.05
C ALA A 103 -3.05 9.36 -2.74
N ALA A 104 -3.07 9.36 -4.07
CA ALA A 104 -4.24 9.79 -4.84
C ALA A 104 -5.20 8.63 -5.11
N ASP A 105 -4.67 7.42 -5.26
CA ASP A 105 -5.42 6.27 -5.73
C ASP A 105 -6.33 5.68 -4.67
N TRP A 106 -7.55 5.35 -5.11
CA TRP A 106 -8.47 4.54 -4.32
C TRP A 106 -7.98 3.09 -4.26
N PRO A 107 -8.14 2.38 -3.12
CA PRO A 107 -8.79 2.84 -1.88
C PRO A 107 -7.87 3.54 -0.88
N MET A 108 -6.57 3.55 -1.13
CA MET A 108 -5.56 4.00 -0.19
C MET A 108 -5.79 5.44 0.28
N SER A 109 -6.16 6.34 -0.63
CA SER A 109 -6.47 7.74 -0.29
C SER A 109 -7.62 7.87 0.73
N THR A 110 -8.65 7.05 0.60
CA THR A 110 -9.78 6.99 1.55
C THR A 110 -9.37 6.39 2.88
N ASP A 111 -8.61 5.30 2.85
CA ASP A 111 -8.16 4.63 4.07
C ASP A 111 -7.24 5.50 4.92
N ALA A 112 -6.42 6.35 4.29
CA ALA A 112 -5.62 7.37 4.95
C ALA A 112 -6.48 8.46 5.59
N ARG A 113 -7.46 9.00 4.86
CA ARG A 113 -8.36 10.04 5.35
C ARG A 113 -9.25 9.56 6.49
N LEU A 114 -9.78 8.34 6.43
CA LEU A 114 -10.52 7.75 7.54
C LEU A 114 -9.63 7.61 8.78
N CYS A 115 -8.38 7.15 8.62
CA CYS A 115 -7.43 7.10 9.73
C CYS A 115 -7.11 8.51 10.27
N GLN A 116 -6.98 9.51 9.41
CA GLN A 116 -6.78 10.91 9.82
C GLN A 116 -7.96 11.41 10.66
N ALA A 117 -9.20 11.13 10.24
CA ALA A 117 -10.39 11.48 11.00
C ALA A 117 -10.41 10.82 12.39
N GLU A 118 -10.04 9.53 12.50
CA GLU A 118 -9.89 8.84 13.79
C GLU A 118 -8.84 9.54 14.69
N VAL A 119 -7.68 9.90 14.12
CA VAL A 119 -6.62 10.62 14.85
C VAL A 119 -7.09 12.00 15.31
N LEU A 120 -7.78 12.75 14.45
CA LEU A 120 -8.31 14.08 14.77
C LEU A 120 -9.34 14.03 15.91
N ARG A 121 -10.25 13.04 15.90
CA ARG A 121 -11.17 12.82 17.03
C ARG A 121 -10.42 12.55 18.32
N ALA A 122 -9.40 11.71 18.30
CA ALA A 122 -8.58 11.41 19.49
C ALA A 122 -7.81 12.63 20.00
N LEU A 123 -7.56 13.64 19.15
CA LEU A 123 -6.97 14.92 19.52
C LEU A 123 -8.03 15.97 19.95
N GLY A 124 -9.32 15.63 19.98
CA GLY A 124 -10.41 16.54 20.29
C GLY A 124 -10.82 17.47 19.14
N ARG A 125 -10.28 17.26 17.94
CA ARG A 125 -10.57 18.05 16.72
C ARG A 125 -11.75 17.46 15.96
N SER A 126 -12.89 17.34 16.64
CA SER A 126 -14.07 16.61 16.11
C SER A 126 -14.67 17.24 14.85
N ALA A 127 -14.72 18.58 14.77
CA ALA A 127 -15.28 19.27 13.60
C ALA A 127 -14.52 18.93 12.31
N GLU A 128 -13.18 18.96 12.35
CA GLU A 128 -12.35 18.60 11.19
C GLU A 128 -12.49 17.11 10.83
N ALA A 129 -12.62 16.24 11.83
CA ALA A 129 -12.89 14.83 11.59
C ALA A 129 -14.26 14.60 10.92
N ASP A 130 -15.29 15.35 11.32
CA ASP A 130 -16.64 15.26 10.75
C ASP A 130 -16.67 15.72 9.29
N GLU A 131 -15.91 16.77 8.95
CA GLU A 131 -15.75 17.22 7.56
C GLU A 131 -15.16 16.13 6.67
N ILE A 132 -14.08 15.50 7.12
CA ILE A 132 -13.43 14.39 6.39
C ILE A 132 -14.40 13.23 6.22
N VAL A 133 -15.07 12.81 7.29
CA VAL A 133 -16.03 11.70 7.25
C VAL A 133 -17.18 11.99 6.29
N SER A 134 -17.73 13.20 6.31
CA SER A 134 -18.80 13.63 5.40
C SER A 134 -18.37 13.59 3.94
N ALA A 135 -17.14 14.04 3.64
CA ALA A 135 -16.57 13.97 2.31
C ALA A 135 -16.36 12.52 1.85
N GLU A 136 -15.70 11.69 2.66
CA GLU A 136 -15.39 10.30 2.31
C GLU A 136 -16.63 9.42 2.21
N ARG A 137 -17.70 9.71 2.96
CA ARG A 137 -18.99 9.03 2.84
C ARG A 137 -19.50 9.05 1.39
N LYS A 138 -19.42 10.20 0.73
CA LYS A 138 -19.88 10.35 -0.66
C LYS A 138 -19.02 9.52 -1.62
N VAL A 139 -17.70 9.52 -1.42
CA VAL A 139 -16.72 8.78 -2.23
C VAL A 139 -16.94 7.27 -2.11
N ILE A 140 -17.10 6.77 -0.88
CA ILE A 140 -17.34 5.36 -0.55
C ILE A 140 -18.70 4.90 -1.09
N ALA A 141 -19.76 5.68 -0.86
CA ALA A 141 -21.11 5.35 -1.31
C ALA A 141 -21.21 5.27 -2.84
N ALA A 142 -20.59 6.19 -3.57
CA ALA A 142 -20.56 6.19 -5.03
C ALA A 142 -19.87 4.93 -5.61
N ARG A 143 -19.02 4.26 -4.83
CA ARG A 143 -18.30 3.03 -5.23
C ARG A 143 -18.99 1.75 -4.74
N GLY A 144 -19.99 1.86 -3.87
CA GLY A 144 -20.65 0.70 -3.27
C GLY A 144 -19.74 -0.14 -2.36
N ASP A 145 -18.67 0.45 -1.80
CA ASP A 145 -17.73 -0.28 -0.93
C ASP A 145 -18.30 -0.42 0.49
N ALA A 146 -18.96 -1.55 0.74
CA ALA A 146 -19.58 -1.86 2.03
C ALA A 146 -18.55 -1.98 3.16
N HIS A 147 -17.34 -2.47 2.88
CA HIS A 147 -16.28 -2.64 3.88
C HIS A 147 -15.83 -1.29 4.43
N ARG A 148 -15.56 -0.33 3.55
CA ARG A 148 -15.15 1.03 3.96
C ARG A 148 -16.29 1.83 4.56
N LEU A 149 -17.54 1.55 4.16
CA LEU A 149 -18.70 2.18 4.78
C LEU A 149 -18.87 1.72 6.24
N GLU A 150 -18.63 0.44 6.53
CA GLU A 150 -18.61 -0.07 7.90
C GLU A 150 -17.51 0.60 8.72
N ARG A 151 -16.30 0.71 8.16
CA ARG A 151 -15.18 1.39 8.80
C ARG A 151 -15.51 2.86 9.10
N LEU A 152 -16.05 3.60 8.13
CA LEU A 152 -16.47 5.00 8.31
C LEU A 152 -17.49 5.14 9.44
N ARG A 153 -18.49 4.24 9.53
CA ARG A 153 -19.48 4.25 10.62
C ARG A 153 -18.84 4.00 11.99
N ALA A 154 -17.77 3.20 12.06
CA ALA A 154 -17.00 3.04 13.30
C ALA A 154 -16.34 4.36 13.72
N VAL A 155 -15.71 5.07 12.77
CA VAL A 155 -15.12 6.40 13.01
C VAL A 155 -16.15 7.40 13.52
N GLU A 156 -17.37 7.40 12.96
CA GLU A 156 -18.47 8.27 13.42
C GLU A 156 -18.89 8.02 14.85
N ARG A 157 -18.91 6.75 15.26
CA ARG A 157 -19.24 6.37 16.64
C ARG A 157 -18.09 6.58 17.61
N GLY A 158 -16.95 7.13 17.16
CA GLY A 158 -15.74 7.25 17.97
C GLY A 158 -15.13 5.89 18.34
N GLN A 159 -15.49 4.83 17.63
CA GLN A 159 -14.94 3.50 17.84
C GLN A 159 -13.63 3.40 17.06
N ALA A 160 -12.52 3.16 17.76
CA ALA A 160 -11.25 2.92 17.10
C ALA A 160 -11.36 1.65 16.23
N PHE A 161 -11.12 1.78 14.92
CA PHE A 161 -10.99 0.62 14.06
C PHE A 161 -9.57 0.09 14.18
N SER A 162 -9.31 -0.63 15.27
CA SER A 162 -8.03 -1.28 15.50
C SER A 162 -8.14 -2.77 15.26
N VAL A 163 -7.54 -3.22 14.16
CA VAL A 163 -7.20 -4.63 14.00
C VAL A 163 -6.16 -4.95 15.07
N GLY A 164 -6.50 -5.80 16.04
CA GLY A 164 -5.59 -6.19 17.14
C GLY A 164 -5.59 -5.29 18.38
N ARG A 165 -6.48 -4.30 18.51
CA ARG A 165 -6.60 -3.44 19.72
C ARG A 165 -5.28 -2.75 20.15
N GLY A 166 -4.45 -2.37 19.19
CA GLY A 166 -3.19 -1.63 19.42
C GLY A 166 -1.98 -2.45 19.83
N ASP A 167 -2.15 -3.77 19.97
CA ASP A 167 -1.04 -4.71 20.04
C ASP A 167 -0.61 -5.12 18.62
N PRO A 168 0.62 -4.81 18.17
CA PRO A 168 1.08 -5.16 16.82
C PRO A 168 1.04 -6.66 16.55
N GLU A 169 1.33 -7.52 17.53
CA GLU A 169 1.27 -8.96 17.32
C GLU A 169 -0.17 -9.45 17.14
N ALA A 170 -1.10 -8.95 17.95
CA ALA A 170 -2.52 -9.20 17.76
C ALA A 170 -3.03 -8.64 16.44
N ALA A 171 -2.51 -7.50 15.98
CA ALA A 171 -2.84 -6.90 14.70
C ALA A 171 -2.36 -7.79 13.54
N ILE A 172 -1.12 -8.28 13.58
CA ILE A 172 -0.58 -9.24 12.62
C ILE A 172 -1.45 -10.50 12.57
N ARG A 173 -1.71 -11.12 13.73
CA ARG A 173 -2.56 -12.33 13.81
C ARG A 173 -3.96 -12.08 13.27
N ALA A 174 -4.56 -10.94 13.58
CA ALA A 174 -5.90 -10.60 13.12
C ALA A 174 -5.93 -10.36 11.60
N HIS A 175 -4.94 -9.65 11.05
CA HIS A 175 -4.80 -9.48 9.61
C HIS A 175 -4.61 -10.80 8.88
N LEU A 176 -3.75 -11.70 9.37
CA LEU A 176 -3.59 -13.03 8.77
C LEU A 176 -4.91 -13.83 8.76
N ARG A 177 -5.67 -13.82 9.87
CA ARG A 177 -6.99 -14.48 9.92
C ARG A 177 -8.00 -13.86 8.95
N LEU A 178 -8.01 -12.54 8.83
CA LEU A 178 -8.88 -11.83 7.89
C LEU A 178 -8.48 -12.15 6.44
N ALA A 179 -7.18 -12.23 6.16
CA ALA A 179 -6.65 -12.62 4.86
C ALA A 179 -7.11 -14.04 4.47
N ASP A 180 -6.98 -15.00 5.38
CA ASP A 180 -7.45 -16.38 5.17
C ASP A 180 -8.96 -16.45 4.94
N ARG A 181 -9.75 -15.67 5.70
CA ARG A 181 -11.21 -15.61 5.53
C ARG A 181 -11.59 -15.02 4.18
N ALA A 182 -10.92 -13.95 3.76
CA ALA A 182 -11.14 -13.32 2.46
C ALA A 182 -10.76 -14.27 1.31
N MET A 183 -9.63 -14.98 1.44
CA MET A 183 -9.19 -15.97 0.46
C MET A 183 -10.22 -17.10 0.30
N ARG A 184 -10.72 -17.67 1.41
CA ARG A 184 -11.79 -18.67 1.39
C ARG A 184 -13.10 -18.16 0.76
N ALA A 185 -13.38 -16.86 0.89
CA ALA A 185 -14.54 -16.22 0.29
C ALA A 185 -14.29 -15.75 -1.16
N ALA A 186 -13.19 -16.18 -1.80
CA ALA A 186 -12.77 -15.77 -3.15
C ALA A 186 -12.59 -14.25 -3.32
N ARG A 187 -12.34 -13.51 -2.23
CA ARG A 187 -12.06 -12.07 -2.23
C ARG A 187 -10.55 -11.82 -2.23
N GLY A 188 -9.93 -12.10 -3.37
CA GLY A 188 -8.47 -12.07 -3.51
C GLY A 188 -7.85 -10.69 -3.24
N TYR A 189 -8.57 -9.61 -3.54
CA TYR A 189 -8.12 -8.25 -3.26
C TYR A 189 -8.04 -7.98 -1.75
N ASP A 190 -9.12 -8.23 -1.01
CA ASP A 190 -9.18 -8.07 0.44
C ASP A 190 -8.14 -8.96 1.16
N ALA A 191 -7.95 -10.18 0.64
CA ALA A 191 -6.94 -11.08 1.16
C ALA A 191 -5.53 -10.50 1.01
N LEU A 192 -5.21 -9.96 -0.17
CA LEU A 192 -3.93 -9.33 -0.45
C LEU A 192 -3.71 -8.09 0.42
N GLU A 193 -4.73 -7.26 0.62
CA GLU A 193 -4.69 -6.09 1.50
C GLU A 193 -4.28 -6.51 2.93
N HIS A 194 -4.93 -7.54 3.47
CA HIS A 194 -4.61 -8.03 4.81
C HIS A 194 -3.24 -8.72 4.92
N TYR A 195 -2.81 -9.46 3.89
CA TYR A 195 -1.45 -10.02 3.86
C TYR A 195 -0.39 -8.93 3.83
N ARG A 196 -0.60 -7.85 3.06
CA ARG A 196 0.30 -6.70 3.03
C ARG A 196 0.35 -6.02 4.40
N ALA A 197 -0.79 -5.74 5.01
CA ALA A 197 -0.85 -5.15 6.35
C ALA A 197 -0.11 -6.01 7.39
N ALA A 198 -0.32 -7.33 7.39
CA ALA A 198 0.40 -8.23 8.31
C ALA A 198 1.92 -8.19 8.09
N ARG A 199 2.38 -8.24 6.84
CA ARG A 199 3.80 -8.16 6.49
C ARG A 199 4.40 -6.82 6.92
N VAL A 200 3.69 -5.73 6.67
CA VAL A 200 4.07 -4.36 7.02
C VAL A 200 4.27 -4.23 8.54
N LEU A 201 3.35 -4.78 9.33
CA LEU A 201 3.44 -4.78 10.80
C LEU A 201 4.61 -5.63 11.31
N LEU A 202 4.94 -6.73 10.63
CA LEU A 202 6.14 -7.54 10.92
C LEU A 202 7.44 -6.75 10.66
N GLU A 203 7.52 -6.03 9.53
CA GLU A 203 8.69 -5.21 9.22
C GLU A 203 8.83 -4.01 10.20
N ALA A 204 7.72 -3.44 10.65
CA ALA A 204 7.70 -2.33 11.62
C ALA A 204 8.04 -2.76 13.06
N SER A 205 7.82 -4.02 13.43
CA SER A 205 8.12 -4.56 14.76
C SER A 205 9.58 -5.05 14.91
N ALA A 206 10.29 -5.23 13.79
CA ALA A 206 11.69 -5.64 13.77
C ALA A 206 12.71 -4.48 13.92
N ARG A 207 12.24 -3.24 14.12
CA ARG A 207 13.06 -2.02 14.28
C ARG A 207 12.85 -1.40 15.65
#